data_AF-A0A6V7DUT0-F1
#
_entry.id   AF-A0A6V7DUT0-F1
#
_cell.length_a   1.000
_cell.length_b   1.000
_cell.length_c   1.000
_cell.angle_alpha   90.00
_cell.angle_beta   90.00
_cell.angle_gamma   90.00
#
_symmetry.space_group_name_H-M   'P 1'
#
loop_
_entity.id
_entity.type
_entity.pdbx_description
1 polymer ?
#
loop_
_entity_poly.entity_id
_entity_poly.type
_entity_poly.pdbx_seq_one_letter_code
_entity_poly.pdbx_strand_id
1 'polypeptide(L)'
;MNGTSAASPTVAGVAALMLGANPQLTLHDVKYILATTATQVDPAQPKAVYNGTVIDPGWATSAAGHRFSNWYGFGLVDAAAAVERAMHFTSLPAQRDTSWKVYEGNSSTIGGVAAPARLSLNITQSFKVEGVQLYFSATHKDPSHLRVVLVSPSGTRSTVMTPFSTLDQAPDGTVVWLTSSNAFLDEPSAGRWTLEVDDMLADKGKEQLEEFEMRVVGH
;
A
#
# COMPACT_ATOMS: atom_id res chain seq x y z
N MET A 1 -14.33 25.69 -4.49
CA MET A 1 -13.63 24.75 -3.57
C MET A 1 -13.37 23.48 -4.36
N ASN A 2 -12.10 23.09 -4.57
CA ASN A 2 -11.71 21.93 -5.39
C ASN A 2 -10.45 21.25 -4.81
N GLY A 3 -9.99 20.18 -5.47
CA GLY A 3 -8.79 19.44 -5.09
C GLY A 3 -8.99 18.46 -3.93
N THR A 4 -7.92 17.78 -3.54
CA THR A 4 -7.91 16.82 -2.43
C THR A 4 -8.32 17.47 -1.10
N SER A 5 -8.11 18.78 -0.94
CA SER A 5 -8.61 19.57 0.20
C SER A 5 -10.13 19.60 0.33
N ALA A 6 -10.89 19.41 -0.76
CA ALA A 6 -12.35 19.27 -0.72
C ALA A 6 -12.80 17.82 -0.48
N ALA A 7 -11.97 16.83 -0.83
CA ALA A 7 -12.24 15.42 -0.57
C ALA A 7 -12.19 15.11 0.94
N SER A 8 -11.20 15.63 1.66
CA SER A 8 -11.04 15.42 3.11
C SER A 8 -12.28 15.77 3.95
N PRO A 9 -12.86 16.98 3.87
CA PRO A 9 -14.07 17.31 4.64
C PRO A 9 -15.30 16.51 4.16
N THR A 10 -15.34 16.07 2.91
CA THR A 10 -16.43 15.21 2.40
C THR A 10 -16.42 13.86 3.12
N VAL A 11 -15.26 13.19 3.18
CA VAL A 11 -15.12 11.91 3.90
C VAL A 11 -15.30 12.10 5.41
N ALA A 12 -14.82 13.21 5.98
CA ALA A 12 -15.06 13.53 7.39
C ALA A 12 -16.56 13.66 7.72
N GLY A 13 -17.34 14.26 6.82
CA GLY A 13 -18.80 14.33 6.94
C GLY A 13 -19.46 12.95 6.94
N VAL A 14 -19.03 12.05 6.04
CA VAL A 14 -19.53 10.66 6.04
C VAL A 14 -19.17 9.92 7.32
N ALA A 15 -17.92 10.06 7.80
CA ALA A 15 -17.51 9.47 9.07
C ALA A 15 -18.35 10.01 10.24
N ALA A 16 -18.69 11.30 10.25
CA ALA A 16 -19.59 11.88 11.24
C ALA A 16 -21.02 11.31 11.16
N LEU A 17 -21.55 11.07 9.96
CA LEU A 17 -22.84 10.40 9.78
C LEU A 17 -22.81 8.95 10.30
N MET A 18 -21.74 8.21 10.03
CA MET A 18 -21.54 6.85 10.55
C MET A 18 -21.52 6.83 12.08
N LEU A 19 -20.75 7.73 12.70
CA LEU A 19 -20.68 7.87 14.16
C LEU A 19 -22.00 8.37 14.77
N GLY A 20 -22.76 9.19 14.04
CA GLY A 20 -24.10 9.59 14.43
C GLY A 20 -25.09 8.42 14.43
N ALA A 21 -24.95 7.50 13.48
CA ALA A 21 -25.77 6.28 13.38
C ALA A 21 -25.35 5.20 14.38
N ASN A 22 -24.04 5.06 14.65
CA ASN A 22 -23.50 4.13 15.63
C ASN A 22 -22.32 4.77 16.39
N PRO A 23 -22.57 5.36 17.58
CA PRO A 23 -21.54 6.01 18.39
C PRO A 23 -20.52 5.05 19.01
N GLN A 24 -20.72 3.73 18.92
CA GLN A 24 -19.80 2.73 19.47
C GLN A 24 -18.66 2.37 18.52
N LEU A 25 -18.72 2.81 17.26
CA LEU A 25 -17.68 2.54 16.28
C LEU A 25 -16.33 3.13 16.71
N THR A 26 -15.29 2.30 16.61
CA THR A 26 -13.91 2.75 16.74
C THR A 26 -13.43 3.38 15.44
N LEU A 27 -12.27 4.06 15.49
CA LEU A 27 -11.61 4.57 14.28
C LEU A 27 -11.33 3.46 13.25
N HIS A 28 -10.96 2.26 13.71
CA HIS A 28 -10.71 1.13 12.82
C HIS A 28 -11.99 0.65 12.15
N ASP A 29 -13.09 0.58 12.88
CA ASP A 29 -14.40 0.21 12.32
C ASP A 29 -14.82 1.20 11.24
N VAL A 30 -14.68 2.50 11.49
CA VAL A 30 -14.99 3.55 10.51
C VAL A 30 -14.15 3.38 9.25
N LYS A 31 -12.82 3.21 9.38
CA LYS A 31 -11.94 2.99 8.22
C LYS A 31 -12.32 1.73 7.44
N TYR A 32 -12.61 0.64 8.14
CA TYR A 32 -12.94 -0.63 7.52
C TYR A 32 -14.26 -0.57 6.77
N ILE A 33 -15.30 0.02 7.37
CA ILE A 33 -16.59 0.23 6.70
C ILE A 33 -16.40 1.08 5.45
N LEU A 34 -15.72 2.23 5.55
CA LEU A 34 -15.45 3.10 4.40
C LEU A 34 -14.74 2.35 3.26
N ALA A 35 -13.73 1.54 3.57
CA ALA A 35 -13.02 0.73 2.58
C ALA A 35 -13.92 -0.31 1.92
N THR A 36 -14.71 -1.02 2.71
CA THR A 36 -15.47 -2.19 2.27
C THR A 36 -16.87 -1.87 1.75
N THR A 37 -17.29 -0.61 1.79
CA THR A 37 -18.51 -0.11 1.14
C THR A 37 -18.22 0.89 0.02
N ALA A 38 -16.94 1.18 -0.26
CA ALA A 38 -16.57 2.10 -1.32
C ALA A 38 -17.04 1.60 -2.70
N THR A 39 -17.45 2.54 -3.55
CA THR A 39 -17.80 2.26 -4.95
C THR A 39 -16.56 2.33 -5.81
N GLN A 40 -16.30 1.28 -6.58
CA GLN A 40 -15.28 1.32 -7.62
C GLN A 40 -15.71 2.29 -8.73
N VAL A 41 -15.03 3.44 -8.79
CA VAL A 41 -15.18 4.43 -9.86
C VAL A 41 -14.10 4.23 -10.90
N ASP A 42 -14.34 4.70 -12.13
CA ASP A 42 -13.44 4.51 -13.27
C ASP A 42 -12.94 3.05 -13.39
N PRO A 43 -13.84 2.06 -13.54
CA PRO A 43 -13.46 0.65 -13.57
C PRO A 43 -12.56 0.29 -14.76
N ALA A 44 -12.47 1.18 -15.76
CA ALA A 44 -11.60 1.06 -16.92
C ALA A 44 -10.30 1.86 -16.77
N GLN A 45 -9.93 2.30 -15.55
CA GLN A 45 -8.70 3.03 -15.27
C GLN A 45 -7.52 2.38 -16.01
N PRO A 46 -6.82 3.12 -16.88
CA PRO A 46 -5.78 2.54 -17.71
C PRO A 46 -4.58 2.12 -16.85
N LYS A 47 -4.01 0.98 -17.21
CA LYS A 47 -2.70 0.56 -16.71
C LYS A 47 -1.61 1.45 -17.31
N ALA A 48 -0.72 2.00 -16.49
CA ALA A 48 0.47 2.69 -16.98
C ALA A 48 1.62 1.71 -17.20
N VAL A 49 2.23 1.76 -18.37
CA VAL A 49 3.31 0.86 -18.81
C VAL A 49 4.48 1.67 -19.33
N TYR A 50 5.68 1.29 -18.92
CA TYR A 50 6.93 1.84 -19.42
C TYR A 50 7.88 0.70 -19.79
N ASN A 51 8.43 0.71 -21.01
CA ASN A 51 9.32 -0.34 -21.53
C ASN A 51 8.79 -1.77 -21.27
N GLY A 52 7.51 -2.01 -21.55
CA GLY A 52 6.85 -3.31 -21.36
C GLY A 52 6.54 -3.68 -19.90
N THR A 53 6.92 -2.84 -18.94
CA THR A 53 6.77 -3.08 -17.51
C THR A 53 5.65 -2.21 -16.92
N VAL A 54 4.80 -2.82 -16.08
CA VAL A 54 3.70 -2.12 -15.40
C VAL A 54 4.25 -1.23 -14.28
N ILE A 55 3.99 0.07 -14.35
CA ILE A 55 4.41 1.04 -13.34
C ILE A 55 3.25 1.53 -12.48
N ASP A 56 2.02 1.43 -12.98
CA ASP A 56 0.78 1.57 -12.22
C ASP A 56 -0.21 0.54 -12.79
N PRO A 57 -0.72 -0.42 -11.98
CA PRO A 57 -1.61 -1.47 -12.47
C PRO A 57 -3.02 -0.97 -12.85
N GLY A 58 -3.40 0.25 -12.44
CA GLY A 58 -4.81 0.64 -12.39
C GLY A 58 -5.52 -0.04 -11.22
N TRP A 59 -6.77 -0.46 -11.44
CA TRP A 59 -7.47 -1.32 -10.49
C TRP A 59 -6.88 -2.73 -10.45
N ALA A 60 -6.47 -3.17 -9.25
CA ALA A 60 -6.04 -4.54 -8.98
C ALA A 60 -6.93 -5.18 -7.91
N THR A 61 -7.08 -6.50 -7.97
CA THR A 61 -7.82 -7.29 -6.97
C THR A 61 -6.83 -8.06 -6.10
N SER A 62 -6.94 -7.88 -4.79
CA SER A 62 -6.14 -8.59 -3.80
C SER A 62 -6.56 -10.07 -3.71
N ALA A 63 -5.74 -10.91 -3.07
CA ALA A 63 -6.08 -12.31 -2.85
C ALA A 63 -7.29 -12.50 -1.91
N ALA A 64 -7.62 -11.48 -1.13
CA ALA A 64 -8.84 -11.42 -0.30
C ALA A 64 -10.07 -10.91 -1.08
N GLY A 65 -9.92 -10.57 -2.37
CA GLY A 65 -11.03 -10.15 -3.24
C GLY A 65 -11.32 -8.64 -3.22
N HIS A 66 -10.55 -7.84 -2.46
CA HIS A 66 -10.73 -6.39 -2.43
C HIS A 66 -10.11 -5.74 -3.65
N ARG A 67 -10.85 -4.81 -4.28
CA ARG A 67 -10.33 -3.98 -5.37
C ARG A 67 -9.62 -2.76 -4.80
N PHE A 68 -8.44 -2.45 -5.30
CA PHE A 68 -7.65 -1.32 -4.89
C PHE A 68 -6.98 -0.64 -6.09
N SER A 69 -6.90 0.68 -6.06
CA SER A 69 -6.18 1.50 -7.03
C SER A 69 -5.34 2.53 -6.29
N ASN A 70 -4.15 2.83 -6.80
CA ASN A 70 -3.33 3.92 -6.25
C ASN A 70 -3.97 5.31 -6.47
N TRP A 71 -4.95 5.44 -7.38
CA TRP A 71 -5.65 6.70 -7.64
C TRP A 71 -6.87 6.88 -6.73
N TYR A 72 -7.55 5.78 -6.42
CA TYR A 72 -8.87 5.81 -5.78
C TYR A 72 -8.93 5.09 -4.43
N GLY A 73 -7.84 4.46 -3.98
CA GLY A 73 -7.86 3.55 -2.83
C GLY A 73 -8.81 2.39 -3.10
N PHE A 74 -9.72 2.10 -2.16
CA PHE A 74 -10.80 1.13 -2.37
C PHE A 74 -11.97 1.68 -3.22
N GLY A 75 -12.02 2.99 -3.45
CA GLY A 75 -13.04 3.63 -4.27
C GLY A 75 -13.59 4.93 -3.70
N LEU A 76 -14.61 5.43 -4.38
CA LEU A 76 -15.38 6.59 -3.93
C LEU A 76 -16.20 6.21 -2.69
N VAL A 77 -16.22 7.09 -1.69
CA VAL A 77 -17.06 6.91 -0.51
C VAL A 77 -18.54 6.85 -0.91
N ASP A 78 -19.22 5.76 -0.53
CA ASP A 78 -20.67 5.64 -0.61
C ASP A 78 -21.25 5.90 0.78
N ALA A 79 -21.78 7.10 0.99
CA ALA A 79 -22.29 7.52 2.30
C ALA A 79 -23.50 6.68 2.75
N ALA A 80 -24.37 6.29 1.81
CA ALA A 80 -25.56 5.51 2.14
C ALA A 80 -25.15 4.10 2.56
N ALA A 81 -24.30 3.44 1.78
CA ALA A 81 -23.82 2.10 2.11
C ALA A 81 -22.97 2.07 3.39
N ALA A 82 -22.15 3.11 3.61
CA ALA A 82 -21.32 3.22 4.82
C ALA A 82 -22.18 3.40 6.09
N VAL A 83 -23.19 4.28 6.06
CA VAL A 83 -24.10 4.51 7.19
C VAL A 83 -24.99 3.30 7.44
N GLU A 84 -25.51 2.66 6.37
CA GLU A 84 -26.28 1.43 6.48
C GLU A 84 -25.47 0.32 7.18
N ARG A 85 -24.23 0.11 6.74
CA ARG A 85 -23.34 -0.85 7.37
C ARG A 85 -23.02 -0.47 8.82
N ALA A 86 -22.79 0.81 9.10
CA ALA A 86 -22.48 1.32 10.44
C ALA A 86 -23.56 1.01 11.48
N MET A 87 -24.85 1.12 11.11
CA MET A 87 -25.98 0.86 12.03
C MET A 87 -25.98 -0.55 12.63
N HIS A 88 -25.41 -1.52 11.91
CA HIS A 88 -25.42 -2.93 12.29
C HIS A 88 -24.02 -3.52 12.47
N PHE A 89 -22.98 -2.67 12.39
CA PHE A 89 -21.61 -3.13 12.44
C PHE A 89 -21.22 -3.56 13.86
N THR A 90 -20.67 -4.77 13.96
CA THR A 90 -19.99 -5.23 15.17
C THR A 90 -18.52 -4.88 15.03
N SER A 91 -17.94 -4.24 16.05
CA SER A 91 -16.54 -3.83 16.02
C SER A 91 -15.60 -4.96 15.66
N LEU A 92 -14.54 -4.61 14.93
CA LEU A 92 -13.45 -5.50 14.60
C LEU A 92 -12.80 -6.05 15.88
N PRO A 93 -12.15 -7.23 15.81
CA PRO A 93 -11.33 -7.71 16.91
C PRO A 93 -10.23 -6.70 17.27
N ALA A 94 -9.65 -6.88 18.46
CA ALA A 94 -8.58 -6.01 18.93
C ALA A 94 -7.41 -5.99 17.93
N GLN A 95 -6.91 -4.78 17.64
CA GLN A 95 -5.81 -4.60 16.69
C GLN A 95 -4.55 -5.33 17.16
N ARG A 96 -3.86 -5.93 16.20
CA ARG A 96 -2.58 -6.62 16.33
C ARG A 96 -1.55 -5.90 15.46
N ASP A 97 -0.32 -5.86 15.96
CA ASP A 97 0.85 -5.31 15.27
C ASP A 97 1.96 -6.37 15.32
N THR A 98 2.65 -6.61 14.21
CA THR A 98 3.82 -7.51 14.18
C THR A 98 5.03 -6.96 14.93
N SER A 99 4.99 -5.68 15.30
CA SER A 99 6.14 -4.79 15.46
C SER A 99 6.96 -4.71 14.17
N TRP A 100 7.93 -3.81 14.13
CA TRP A 100 8.89 -3.74 13.03
C TRP A 100 9.69 -5.04 12.92
N LYS A 101 9.76 -5.56 11.71
CA LYS A 101 10.58 -6.70 11.30
C LYS A 101 11.63 -6.21 10.33
N VAL A 102 12.86 -6.64 10.56
CA VAL A 102 14.03 -6.21 9.83
C VAL A 102 14.51 -7.36 8.94
N TYR A 103 14.87 -7.05 7.70
CA TYR A 103 15.60 -7.97 6.85
C TYR A 103 17.06 -8.07 7.29
N GLU A 104 17.54 -9.27 7.58
CA GLU A 104 18.90 -9.52 8.13
C GLU A 104 19.87 -10.13 7.10
N GLY A 105 19.52 -10.14 5.81
CA GLY A 105 20.37 -10.72 4.76
C GLY A 105 21.29 -9.71 4.07
N ASN A 106 21.89 -10.14 2.97
CA ASN A 106 22.77 -9.28 2.16
C ASN A 106 21.97 -8.32 1.28
N SER A 107 22.61 -7.21 0.89
CA SER A 107 22.04 -6.31 -0.11
C SER A 107 21.81 -7.00 -1.45
N SER A 108 20.92 -6.40 -2.25
CA SER A 108 20.54 -6.91 -3.58
C SER A 108 20.75 -5.83 -4.63
N THR A 109 21.41 -6.19 -5.73
CA THR A 109 21.70 -5.23 -6.82
C THR A 109 20.41 -4.82 -7.53
N ILE A 110 20.15 -3.52 -7.55
CA ILE A 110 19.05 -2.91 -8.29
C ILE A 110 19.45 -2.99 -9.76
N GLY A 111 18.72 -3.80 -10.54
CA GLY A 111 18.89 -3.85 -11.98
C GLY A 111 18.05 -2.79 -12.70
N GLY A 112 18.12 -2.84 -14.02
CA GLY A 112 17.24 -2.04 -14.87
C GLY A 112 15.80 -2.57 -14.93
N VAL A 113 15.05 -2.07 -15.91
CA VAL A 113 13.66 -2.46 -16.16
C VAL A 113 13.49 -3.99 -16.18
N ALA A 114 12.53 -4.50 -15.42
CA ALA A 114 12.20 -5.92 -15.30
C ALA A 114 13.29 -6.81 -14.65
N ALA A 115 14.31 -6.23 -14.05
CA ALA A 115 15.36 -6.92 -13.30
C ALA A 115 15.47 -6.39 -11.85
N PRO A 116 14.40 -6.51 -11.02
CA PRO A 116 14.40 -5.91 -9.69
C PRO A 116 15.34 -6.61 -8.71
N ALA A 117 15.97 -5.81 -7.86
CA ALA A 117 16.49 -6.24 -6.57
C ALA A 117 15.35 -6.80 -5.72
N ARG A 118 15.65 -7.79 -4.87
CA ARG A 118 14.66 -8.43 -4.00
C ARG A 118 15.20 -8.65 -2.60
N LEU A 119 14.54 -8.04 -1.62
CA LEU A 119 14.71 -8.38 -0.21
C LEU A 119 13.43 -9.04 0.30
N SER A 120 13.54 -10.09 1.11
CA SER A 120 12.39 -10.83 1.61
C SER A 120 12.53 -11.17 3.08
N LEU A 121 11.48 -10.93 3.85
CA LEU A 121 11.40 -11.29 5.26
C LEU A 121 10.13 -12.11 5.52
N ASN A 122 10.12 -12.83 6.64
CA ASN A 122 9.02 -13.72 6.98
C ASN A 122 8.26 -13.20 8.20
N ILE A 123 6.94 -13.03 8.06
CA ILE A 123 6.03 -12.74 9.17
C ILE A 123 5.44 -14.05 9.67
N THR A 124 5.53 -14.33 10.97
CA THR A 124 4.98 -15.57 11.56
C THR A 124 3.62 -15.35 12.22
N GLN A 125 3.34 -14.13 12.68
CA GLN A 125 2.06 -13.78 13.25
C GLN A 125 0.97 -13.86 12.17
N SER A 126 -0.11 -14.59 12.47
CA SER A 126 -1.24 -14.79 11.56
C SER A 126 -2.47 -14.02 12.06
N PHE A 127 -2.92 -13.09 11.23
CA PHE A 127 -4.13 -12.28 11.36
C PHE A 127 -4.47 -11.66 9.99
N LYS A 128 -5.63 -11.00 9.88
CA LYS A 128 -6.04 -10.28 8.66
C LYS A 128 -5.37 -8.93 8.60
N VAL A 129 -4.75 -8.61 7.47
CA VAL A 129 -4.08 -7.32 7.26
C VAL A 129 -5.11 -6.19 7.15
N GLU A 130 -4.88 -5.08 7.84
CA GLU A 130 -5.57 -3.80 7.60
C GLU A 130 -4.67 -2.79 6.89
N GLY A 131 -3.37 -2.84 7.16
CA GLY A 131 -2.37 -2.00 6.53
C GLY A 131 -0.96 -2.53 6.74
N VAL A 132 -0.06 -2.14 5.83
CA VAL A 132 1.36 -2.44 5.91
C VAL A 132 2.14 -1.15 5.87
N GLN A 133 3.16 -1.05 6.71
CA GLN A 133 4.12 0.04 6.71
C GLN A 133 5.51 -0.51 6.46
N LEU A 134 6.33 0.25 5.74
CA LEU A 134 7.68 -0.16 5.40
C LEU A 134 8.67 1.01 5.44
N TYR A 135 9.90 0.64 5.71
CA TYR A 135 11.12 1.44 5.60
C TYR A 135 12.06 0.70 4.65
N PHE A 136 12.82 1.42 3.83
CA PHE A 136 13.91 0.83 3.06
C PHE A 136 14.96 1.89 2.71
N SER A 137 16.17 1.42 2.43
CA SER A 137 17.26 2.25 1.93
C SER A 137 17.98 1.60 0.75
N ALA A 138 18.51 2.44 -0.12
CA ALA A 138 19.25 2.03 -1.30
C ALA A 138 20.36 3.02 -1.62
N THR A 139 21.46 2.55 -2.21
CA THR A 139 22.56 3.42 -2.66
C THR A 139 22.20 4.26 -3.90
N HIS A 140 21.01 4.07 -4.47
CA HIS A 140 20.52 4.80 -5.62
C HIS A 140 20.27 6.27 -5.29
N LYS A 141 20.84 7.18 -6.09
CA LYS A 141 20.86 8.62 -5.79
C LYS A 141 19.69 9.42 -6.36
N ASP A 142 18.91 8.80 -7.24
CA ASP A 142 17.74 9.45 -7.84
C ASP A 142 16.47 8.62 -7.59
N PRO A 143 15.76 8.84 -6.46
CA PRO A 143 14.56 8.07 -6.14
C PRO A 143 13.44 8.22 -7.19
N SER A 144 13.49 9.27 -8.03
CA SER A 144 12.51 9.43 -9.10
C SER A 144 12.60 8.34 -10.17
N HIS A 145 13.72 7.63 -10.29
CA HIS A 145 13.85 6.52 -11.25
C HIS A 145 13.29 5.20 -10.74
N LEU A 146 13.13 5.08 -9.41
CA LEU A 146 12.85 3.80 -8.78
C LEU A 146 11.36 3.46 -8.85
N ARG A 147 11.08 2.22 -9.25
CA ARG A 147 9.80 1.57 -8.98
C ARG A 147 9.96 0.64 -7.79
N VAL A 148 9.04 0.74 -6.83
CA VAL A 148 9.06 -0.07 -5.61
C VAL A 148 7.74 -0.80 -5.47
N VAL A 149 7.81 -2.13 -5.39
CA VAL A 149 6.65 -3.02 -5.29
C VAL A 149 6.79 -3.89 -4.06
N LEU A 150 5.76 -3.90 -3.21
CA LEU A 150 5.63 -4.87 -2.13
C LEU A 150 4.75 -6.04 -2.59
N VAL A 151 5.22 -7.26 -2.38
CA VAL A 151 4.51 -8.50 -2.69
C VAL A 151 4.12 -9.21 -1.41
N SER A 152 2.84 -9.54 -1.26
CA SER A 152 2.31 -10.27 -0.10
C SER A 152 2.57 -11.79 -0.20
N PRO A 153 2.43 -12.54 0.91
CA PRO A 153 2.53 -14.00 0.90
C PRO A 153 1.54 -14.67 -0.06
N SER A 154 0.41 -14.02 -0.32
CA SER A 154 -0.63 -14.50 -1.24
C SER A 154 -0.37 -14.14 -2.70
N GLY A 155 0.72 -13.42 -3.00
CA GLY A 155 1.12 -13.03 -4.35
C GLY A 155 0.55 -11.69 -4.84
N THR A 156 -0.22 -10.98 -4.01
CA THR A 156 -0.73 -9.64 -4.35
C THR A 156 0.43 -8.66 -4.43
N ARG A 157 0.38 -7.77 -5.41
CA ARG A 157 1.44 -6.78 -5.69
C ARG A 157 0.90 -5.37 -5.51
N SER A 158 1.55 -4.57 -4.66
CA SER A 158 1.24 -3.16 -4.45
C SER A 158 2.43 -2.30 -4.86
N THR A 159 2.22 -1.38 -5.80
CA THR A 159 3.27 -0.41 -6.17
C THR A 159 3.23 0.72 -5.13
N VAL A 160 4.19 0.69 -4.20
CA VAL A 160 4.27 1.65 -3.08
C VAL A 160 5.04 2.92 -3.43
N MET A 161 5.84 2.86 -4.49
CA MET A 161 6.46 4.04 -5.11
C MET A 161 6.49 3.84 -6.63
N THR A 162 5.88 4.78 -7.35
CA THR A 162 5.93 4.82 -8.81
C THR A 162 7.20 5.53 -9.27
N PRO A 163 7.82 5.10 -10.38
CA PRO A 163 8.88 5.87 -11.02
C PRO A 163 8.33 7.16 -11.61
N PHE A 164 9.24 8.04 -12.05
CA PHE A 164 8.95 9.37 -12.60
C PHE A 164 8.22 10.28 -11.61
N SER A 165 8.49 10.09 -10.32
CA SER A 165 7.98 10.96 -9.26
C SER A 165 8.73 12.29 -9.23
N THR A 166 8.25 13.22 -8.40
CA THR A 166 8.91 14.51 -8.17
C THR A 166 9.83 14.47 -6.95
N LEU A 167 10.30 13.28 -6.55
CA LEU A 167 11.23 13.15 -5.43
C LEU A 167 12.59 13.73 -5.82
N ASP A 168 13.14 14.57 -4.95
CA ASP A 168 14.46 15.18 -5.16
C ASP A 168 15.56 14.13 -5.12
N GLN A 169 16.69 14.46 -5.76
CA GLN A 169 17.89 13.63 -5.68
C GLN A 169 18.37 13.50 -4.24
N ALA A 170 18.90 12.32 -3.92
CA ALA A 170 19.44 11.96 -2.63
C ALA A 170 20.95 11.63 -2.79
N PRO A 171 21.85 12.60 -2.60
CA PRO A 171 23.28 12.45 -2.90
C PRO A 171 23.98 11.29 -2.18
N ASP A 172 23.47 10.94 -1.00
CA ASP A 172 23.98 9.90 -0.11
C ASP A 172 23.23 8.55 -0.27
N GLY A 173 22.31 8.45 -1.23
CA GLY A 173 21.44 7.30 -1.40
C GLY A 173 20.00 7.58 -0.97
N THR A 174 19.07 6.80 -1.50
CA THR A 174 17.64 6.91 -1.24
C THR A 174 17.31 6.27 0.09
N VAL A 175 16.64 7.00 0.98
CA VAL A 175 16.05 6.46 2.20
C VAL A 175 14.57 6.82 2.23
N VAL A 176 13.72 5.81 2.31
CA VAL A 176 12.28 5.99 2.56
C VAL A 176 12.01 5.65 4.01
N TRP A 177 11.91 6.70 4.83
CA TRP A 177 11.71 6.58 6.28
C TRP A 177 10.40 5.88 6.65
N LEU A 178 9.34 6.14 5.88
CA LEU A 178 8.05 5.50 6.07
C LEU A 178 7.22 5.63 4.80
N THR A 179 6.74 4.50 4.29
CA THR A 179 5.62 4.45 3.34
C THR A 179 4.66 3.33 3.74
N SER A 180 3.50 3.26 3.09
CA SER A 180 2.45 2.31 3.46
C SER A 180 1.61 1.84 2.28
N SER A 181 0.94 0.70 2.47
CA SER A 181 -0.02 0.16 1.51
C SER A 181 -1.24 -0.40 2.23
N ASN A 182 -2.43 -0.06 1.72
CA ASN A 182 -3.71 -0.65 2.16
C ASN A 182 -4.19 -1.75 1.19
N ALA A 183 -3.47 -2.02 0.09
CA ALA A 183 -3.91 -2.93 -0.98
C ALA A 183 -4.12 -4.40 -0.53
N PHE A 184 -3.63 -4.75 0.65
CA PHE A 184 -3.63 -6.11 1.18
C PHE A 184 -4.74 -6.37 2.20
N LEU A 185 -5.73 -5.47 2.31
CA LEU A 185 -6.83 -5.61 3.27
C LEU A 185 -7.41 -7.02 3.28
N ASP A 186 -7.64 -7.56 4.47
CA ASP A 186 -8.16 -8.90 4.78
C ASP A 186 -7.33 -10.10 4.30
N GLU A 187 -6.17 -9.89 3.66
CA GLU A 187 -5.25 -10.99 3.37
C GLU A 187 -4.62 -11.55 4.65
N PRO A 188 -4.19 -12.83 4.66
CA PRO A 188 -3.40 -13.37 5.77
C PRO A 188 -2.04 -12.66 5.87
N SER A 189 -1.67 -12.23 7.07
CA SER A 189 -0.39 -11.55 7.35
C SER A 189 0.82 -12.48 7.30
N ALA A 190 0.64 -13.76 7.65
CA ALA A 190 1.71 -14.72 7.82
C ALA A 190 2.30 -15.19 6.48
N GLY A 191 3.63 -15.27 6.42
CA GLY A 191 4.39 -15.78 5.29
C GLY A 191 5.45 -14.81 4.81
N ARG A 192 5.95 -15.08 3.60
CA ARG A 192 7.03 -14.31 2.98
C ARG A 192 6.50 -13.05 2.33
N TRP A 193 7.01 -11.90 2.77
CA TRP A 193 6.82 -10.62 2.11
C TRP A 193 8.09 -10.25 1.35
N THR A 194 7.94 -9.72 0.14
CA THR A 194 9.08 -9.40 -0.74
C THR A 194 8.98 -7.95 -1.21
N LEU A 195 10.02 -7.17 -0.94
CA LEU A 195 10.23 -5.85 -1.52
C LEU A 195 11.01 -6.01 -2.83
N GLU A 196 10.45 -5.51 -3.93
CA GLU A 196 11.08 -5.47 -5.24
C GLU A 196 11.40 -4.02 -5.62
N VAL A 197 12.63 -3.75 -6.06
CA VAL A 197 13.09 -2.42 -6.49
C VAL A 197 13.86 -2.52 -7.80
N ASP A 198 13.41 -1.81 -8.83
CA ASP A 198 14.12 -1.65 -10.10
C ASP A 198 14.29 -0.17 -10.49
N ASP A 199 15.41 0.13 -11.14
CA ASP A 199 15.65 1.42 -11.79
C ASP A 199 14.99 1.39 -13.18
N MET A 200 14.03 2.27 -13.38
CA MET A 200 13.23 2.31 -14.61
C MET A 200 13.92 3.06 -15.75
N LEU A 201 15.08 3.68 -15.54
CA LEU A 201 15.84 4.38 -16.58
C LEU A 201 17.21 3.76 -16.89
N ALA A 202 17.67 2.79 -16.09
CA ALA A 202 18.91 2.07 -16.36
C ALA A 202 18.72 0.80 -17.23
N ASP A 203 19.74 0.50 -18.05
CA ASP A 203 19.87 -0.78 -18.76
C ASP A 203 20.45 -1.88 -17.86
N LYS A 204 21.37 -1.50 -16.97
CA LYS A 204 22.02 -2.33 -15.95
C LYS A 204 22.22 -1.45 -14.73
N GLY A 205 22.05 -1.99 -13.53
CA GLY A 205 22.35 -1.25 -12.31
C GLY A 205 23.51 -1.84 -11.52
N LYS A 206 24.11 -0.97 -10.71
CA LYS A 206 25.23 -1.24 -9.79
C LYS A 206 24.87 -0.85 -8.36
N GLU A 207 23.82 -0.06 -8.21
CA GLU A 207 23.20 0.40 -6.98
C GLU A 207 22.61 -0.80 -6.23
N GLN A 208 22.52 -0.68 -4.92
CA GLN A 208 22.12 -1.76 -4.04
C GLN A 208 20.90 -1.34 -3.24
N LEU A 209 19.94 -2.25 -3.12
CA LEU A 209 18.90 -2.22 -2.10
C LEU A 209 19.50 -2.84 -0.83
N GLU A 210 19.61 -2.05 0.23
CA GLU A 210 20.44 -2.37 1.40
C GLU A 210 19.59 -2.80 2.59
N GLU A 211 18.61 -1.98 2.97
CA GLU A 211 17.76 -2.24 4.12
C GLU A 211 16.31 -2.40 3.70
N PHE A 212 15.59 -3.25 4.42
CA PHE A 212 14.14 -3.38 4.32
C PHE A 212 13.59 -3.73 5.70
N GLU A 213 12.71 -2.88 6.20
CA GLU A 213 11.91 -3.15 7.37
C GLU A 213 10.43 -3.02 7.05
N MET A 214 9.61 -3.81 7.73
CA MET A 214 8.17 -3.64 7.65
C MET A 214 7.47 -3.99 8.95
N ARG A 215 6.28 -3.44 9.12
CA ARG A 215 5.30 -3.95 10.08
C ARG A 215 3.94 -4.10 9.43
N VAL A 216 3.20 -5.08 9.91
CA VAL A 216 1.83 -5.36 9.50
C VAL A 216 0.91 -5.07 10.68
N VAL A 217 -0.15 -4.30 10.41
CA VAL A 217 -1.21 -3.99 11.38
C VAL A 217 -2.53 -4.56 10.89
N GLY A 218 -3.33 -5.11 11.80
CA GLY A 218 -4.55 -5.83 11.44
C GLY A 218 -5.24 -6.50 12.63
N HIS A 219 -6.03 -7.56 12.41
CA HIS A 219 -6.78 -8.25 13.46
C HIS A 219 -6.94 -9.76 13.25
#